data_AF-A0A3C0DZI7-F1
#
_entry.id   AF-A0A3C0DZI7-F1
#
_cell.length_a   1.000
_cell.length_b   1.000
_cell.length_c   1.000
_cell.angle_alpha   90.00
_cell.angle_beta   90.00
_cell.angle_gamma   90.00
#
_symmetry.space_group_name_H-M   'P 1'
#
loop_
_entity.id
_entity.type
_entity.pdbx_description
1 polymer ?
#
loop_
_entity_poly.entity_id
_entity_poly.type
_entity_poly.pdbx_seq_one_letter_code
_entity_poly.pdbx_strand_id
1 'polypeptide(L)' 'MFDAPSPQSTSSSNRPRDLVRAGVPAIPGAKIQPQAKELEEVVLGAMMVEKSAVNAVIDVLQPESFYVEAYGEVFRAIQ' A
#
# COMPACT_ATOMS: atom_id res chain seq x y z
N MET A 1 -4.30 53.75 -27.27
CA MET A 1 -5.40 52.76 -27.34
C MET A 1 -4.71 51.41 -27.53
N PHE A 2 -4.38 50.61 -26.52
CA PHE A 2 -5.02 50.31 -25.23
C PHE A 2 -3.99 50.06 -24.11
N ASP A 3 -4.49 50.09 -22.87
CA ASP A 3 -3.86 49.88 -21.57
C ASP A 3 -3.38 48.42 -21.29
N ALA A 4 -2.66 48.25 -20.17
CA ALA A 4 -2.00 47.07 -19.55
C ALA A 4 -2.83 45.74 -19.45
N PRO A 5 -2.37 44.58 -18.88
CA PRO A 5 -1.20 44.33 -18.01
C PRO A 5 -0.42 42.99 -18.19
N SER A 6 0.72 42.88 -17.49
CA SER A 6 1.39 41.61 -17.17
C SER A 6 0.59 40.79 -16.14
N PRO A 7 0.69 39.44 -16.15
CA PRO A 7 0.58 38.70 -14.91
C PRO A 7 1.78 37.76 -14.69
N GLN A 8 2.47 37.97 -13.57
CA GLN A 8 3.17 36.90 -12.86
C GLN A 8 2.12 35.89 -12.36
N SER A 9 2.36 34.60 -12.54
CA SER A 9 1.90 33.62 -11.56
C SER A 9 2.89 32.45 -11.49
N THR A 10 3.56 32.41 -10.36
CA THR A 10 4.18 31.21 -9.81
C THR A 10 3.09 30.14 -9.67
N SER A 11 3.22 29.02 -10.38
CA SER A 11 2.51 27.81 -9.97
C SER A 11 3.53 26.72 -9.71
N SER A 12 3.75 26.54 -8.41
CA SER A 12 4.27 25.31 -7.82
C SER A 12 3.72 24.12 -8.58
N SER A 13 4.63 23.37 -9.21
CA SER A 13 4.31 22.08 -9.81
C SER A 13 3.92 21.12 -8.70
N ASN A 14 2.66 21.17 -8.28
CA ASN A 14 2.05 20.21 -7.38
C ASN A 14 1.77 18.97 -8.21
N ARG A 15 2.84 18.21 -8.48
CA ARG A 15 2.77 16.98 -9.26
C ARG A 15 1.96 15.98 -8.42
N PRO A 16 0.79 15.50 -8.86
CA PRO A 16 0.05 14.48 -8.16
C PRO A 16 0.76 13.13 -8.41
N ARG A 17 1.92 12.94 -7.78
CA ARG A 17 2.76 11.74 -8.00
C ARG A 17 2.36 10.56 -7.13
N ASP A 18 1.47 10.76 -6.16
CA ASP A 18 1.13 9.70 -5.21
C ASP A 18 -0.07 8.84 -5.64
N LEU A 19 -0.83 9.24 -6.67
CA LEU A 19 -2.01 8.47 -7.09
C LEU A 19 -1.70 7.37 -8.12
N VAL A 20 -0.51 7.37 -8.71
CA VAL A 20 -0.11 6.39 -9.77
C VAL A 20 0.56 5.13 -9.18
N ARG A 21 0.96 5.15 -7.90
CA ARG A 21 1.74 4.05 -7.30
C ARG A 21 0.93 2.79 -6.97
N ALA A 22 -0.39 2.88 -6.92
CA ALA A 22 -1.27 1.72 -6.79
C ALA A 22 -1.91 1.45 -8.17
N GLY A 23 -1.40 0.48 -8.92
CA GLY A 23 -1.86 0.11 -10.27
C GLY A 23 -3.28 -0.47 -10.35
N VAL A 24 -4.22 0.04 -9.56
CA VAL A 24 -5.65 -0.28 -9.64
C VAL A 24 -6.32 0.90 -10.33
N PRO A 25 -7.03 0.71 -11.46
CA PRO A 25 -7.89 1.76 -11.98
C PRO A 25 -8.93 2.07 -10.89
N ALA A 26 -8.82 3.25 -10.27
CA ALA A 26 -9.82 3.71 -9.32
C ALA A 26 -11.13 3.85 -10.09
N ILE A 27 -12.02 2.86 -9.97
CA ILE A 27 -13.35 2.92 -10.56
C ILE A 27 -14.06 4.07 -9.83
N PRO A 28 -14.42 5.17 -10.53
CA PRO A 28 -15.04 6.32 -9.89
C PRO A 28 -16.34 5.88 -9.18
N GLY A 29 -16.37 6.00 -7.85
CA GLY A 29 -17.51 5.59 -7.02
C GLY A 29 -17.43 4.19 -6.40
N ALA A 30 -16.43 3.37 -6.73
CA ALA A 30 -16.20 2.11 -6.03
C ALA A 30 -15.43 2.34 -4.72
N LYS A 31 -15.89 1.72 -3.63
CA LYS A 31 -15.14 1.70 -2.37
C LYS A 31 -13.98 0.73 -2.50
N ILE A 32 -12.82 1.11 -1.97
CA ILE A 32 -11.67 0.20 -1.82
C ILE A 32 -12.07 -0.93 -0.88
N GLN A 33 -11.63 -2.15 -1.22
CA GLN A 33 -11.80 -3.32 -0.36
C GLN A 33 -11.12 -3.08 0.99
N PRO A 34 -11.74 -3.47 2.12
CA PRO A 34 -11.12 -3.34 3.42
C PRO A 34 -9.82 -4.15 3.46
N GLN A 35 -8.70 -3.47 3.66
CA GLN A 35 -7.35 -4.05 3.61
C GLN A 35 -6.45 -3.35 4.64
N ALA A 36 -5.49 -4.10 5.19
CA ALA A 36 -4.54 -3.59 6.18
C ALA A 36 -3.10 -4.03 5.84
N LYS A 37 -2.58 -3.54 4.72
CA LYS A 37 -1.28 -3.96 4.18
C LYS A 37 -0.10 -3.72 5.14
N GLU A 38 -0.15 -2.64 5.90
CA GLU A 38 0.87 -2.33 6.90
C GLU A 38 0.90 -3.39 8.02
N LEU A 39 -0.25 -3.98 8.37
CA LEU A 39 -0.30 -5.09 9.33
C LEU A 39 0.29 -6.37 8.75
N GLU A 40 0.09 -6.63 7.45
CA GLU A 40 0.73 -7.78 6.80
C GLU A 40 2.26 -7.70 6.91
N GLU A 41 2.85 -6.52 6.69
CA GLU A 41 4.29 -6.28 6.84
C GLU A 41 4.77 -6.49 8.28
N VAL A 42 4.00 -6.00 9.27
CA VAL A 42 4.33 -6.17 10.69
C VAL A 42 4.30 -7.64 11.11
N VAL A 43 3.31 -8.41 10.64
CA VAL A 43 3.20 -9.85 10.94
C VAL A 43 4.41 -10.61 10.39
N LEU A 44 4.76 -10.37 9.13
CA LEU A 44 5.94 -11.00 8.52
C LEU A 44 7.23 -10.61 9.24
N GLY A 45 7.40 -9.33 9.55
CA GLY A 45 8.57 -8.84 10.29
C GLY A 45 8.70 -9.48 11.67
N ALA A 46 7.59 -9.64 12.40
CA ALA A 46 7.58 -10.33 13.68
C ALA A 46 8.00 -11.80 13.53
N MET A 47 7.47 -12.52 12.54
CA MET A 47 7.83 -13.91 12.30
C MET A 47 9.29 -14.11 11.87
N MET A 48 9.89 -13.13 11.18
CA MET A 48 11.31 -13.18 10.81
C MET A 48 12.27 -12.98 11.99
N VAL A 49 11.84 -12.26 13.04
CA VAL A 49 12.67 -11.94 14.21
C VAL A 49 12.46 -12.93 15.35
N GLU A 50 11.22 -13.33 15.59
CA GLU A 50 10.79 -14.11 16.74
C GLU A 50 10.26 -15.48 16.33
N LYS A 51 10.96 -16.56 16.71
CA LYS A 51 10.51 -17.93 16.47
C LYS A 51 9.16 -18.24 17.16
N SER A 52 8.91 -17.59 18.30
CA SER A 52 7.66 -17.73 19.06
C SER A 52 6.45 -17.21 18.28
N ALA A 53 6.64 -16.20 17.43
CA ALA A 53 5.58 -15.60 16.63
C ALA A 53 5.05 -16.56 15.56
N VAL A 54 5.89 -17.43 15.01
CA VAL A 54 5.46 -18.44 14.02
C VAL A 54 4.40 -19.37 14.63
N ASN A 55 4.65 -19.89 15.83
CA ASN A 55 3.71 -20.78 16.53
C ASN A 55 2.38 -20.09 16.86
N ALA A 56 2.40 -18.78 17.13
CA ALA A 56 1.19 -18.03 17.46
C ALA A 56 0.30 -17.76 16.24
N VAL A 57 0.88 -17.72 15.04
CA VAL A 57 0.21 -17.26 13.82
C VAL A 57 -0.20 -18.40 12.88
N ILE A 58 0.56 -19.51 12.86
CA ILE A 58 0.41 -20.57 11.85
C ILE A 58 -0.94 -21.27 11.84
N ASP A 59 -1.61 -21.34 12.99
CA ASP A 59 -2.95 -21.94 13.11
C ASP A 59 -4.08 -20.98 12.70
N VAL A 60 -3.78 -19.69 12.57
CA VAL A 60 -4.76 -18.63 12.32
C VAL A 60 -4.70 -18.11 10.89
N LEU A 61 -3.49 -17.96 10.34
CA LEU A 61 -3.29 -17.42 8.99
C LEU A 61 -2.92 -18.51 7.99
N GLN A 62 -3.48 -18.40 6.80
CA GLN A 62 -3.06 -19.15 5.61
C GLN A 62 -2.31 -18.19 4.67
N PRO A 63 -1.41 -18.66 3.80
CA PRO A 63 -0.76 -17.81 2.82
C PRO A 63 -1.73 -16.95 1.98
N GLU A 64 -2.90 -17.49 1.67
CA GLU A 64 -3.96 -16.84 0.87
C GLU A 64 -4.71 -15.75 1.66
N SER A 65 -4.43 -15.62 2.97
CA SER A 65 -5.02 -14.59 3.83
C SER A 65 -4.39 -13.21 3.60
N PHE A 66 -3.21 -13.16 2.99
CA PHE A 66 -2.53 -11.93 2.65
C PHE A 66 -3.14 -11.30 1.40
N TYR A 67 -3.44 -10.01 1.45
CA TYR A 67 -3.93 -9.27 0.29
C TYR A 67 -2.85 -9.12 -0.78
N VAL A 68 -1.58 -8.98 -0.36
CA VAL A 68 -0.44 -8.91 -1.26
C VAL A 68 0.12 -10.31 -1.48
N GLU A 69 0.03 -10.81 -2.72
CA GLU A 69 0.49 -12.14 -3.10
C GLU A 69 1.96 -12.39 -2.71
N ALA A 70 2.84 -11.40 -2.92
CA ALA A 70 4.23 -11.50 -2.54
C ALA A 70 4.44 -11.72 -1.03
N TYR A 71 3.54 -11.22 -0.18
CA TYR A 71 3.61 -11.42 1.26
C TYR A 71 3.17 -12.85 1.64
N GLY A 72 2.19 -13.41 0.93
CA GLY A 72 1.83 -14.82 1.03
C GLY A 72 2.97 -15.77 0.65
N GLU A 73 3.76 -15.44 -0.37
CA GLU A 73 4.96 -16.23 -0.72
C GLU A 73 6.04 -16.19 0.37
N VAL A 74 6.26 -15.01 0.97
CA VAL A 74 7.19 -14.87 2.09
C VAL A 74 6.71 -15.68 3.29
N PHE A 75 5.40 -15.62 3.61
CA PHE A 75 4.81 -16.42 4.67
C PHE A 75 5.01 -17.93 4.43
N ARG A 76 4.78 -18.42 3.20
CA ARG A 76 5.04 -19.82 2.80
C ARG A 76 6.49 -20.25 3.04
N ALA A 77 7.45 -19.35 2.84
CA ALA A 77 8.87 -19.66 3.02
C ALA A 77 9.32 -19.68 4.49
N ILE A 78 8.57 -19.02 5.39
CA ILE A 78 8.90 -18.96 6.83
C ILE A 78 8.39 -20.20 7.59
N GLN A 79 7.19 -20.68 7.23
CA GLN A 79 6.50 -21.77 7.95
C GLN A 79 7.08 -23.17 7.72
#